data_AF-A0A7J4TIM0-F1
#
_entry.id   AF-A0A7J4TIM0-F1
#
_cell.length_a   1.000
_cell.length_b   1.000
_cell.length_c   1.000
_cell.angle_alpha   90.00
_cell.angle_beta   90.00
_cell.angle_gamma   90.00
#
_symmetry.space_group_name_H-M   'P 1'
#
loop_
_entity.id
_entity.type
_entity.pdbx_description
1 polymer ?
#
loop_
_entity_poly.entity_id
_entity_poly.type
_entity_poly.pdbx_seq_one_letter_code
_entity_poly.pdbx_strand_id
1 'polypeptide(L)' 'MEELPGENTQGKTLDEARDNLCEAIALILLPNREITEKGLQNKEFIREEIKVEI' A
#
# COMPACT_ATOMS: atom_id res chain seq x y z
N MET A 1 36.52 9.56 -12.07
CA MET A 1 35.61 9.51 -10.91
C MET A 1 35.74 8.13 -10.32
N GLU A 2 36.08 8.06 -9.04
CA GLU A 2 36.33 6.81 -8.32
C GLU A 2 35.18 6.66 -7.31
N GLU A 3 34.40 5.59 -7.44
CA GLU A 3 33.29 5.27 -6.56
C GLU A 3 33.80 4.35 -5.43
N LEU A 4 33.50 4.72 -4.18
CA LEU A 4 33.87 3.95 -3.01
C LEU A 4 32.85 2.82 -2.73
N PRO A 5 33.30 1.65 -2.27
CA PRO A 5 32.43 0.51 -2.00
C PRO A 5 31.71 0.72 -0.67
N GLY A 6 30.40 0.95 -0.72
CA GLY A 6 29.58 1.13 0.49
C GLY A 6 28.19 1.72 0.30
N GLU A 7 27.73 1.98 -0.92
CA GLU A 7 26.36 2.47 -1.15
C GLU A 7 25.34 1.33 -1.07
N ASN A 8 25.07 0.88 0.15
CA ASN A 8 23.85 0.16 0.47
C ASN A 8 22.67 1.15 0.44
N THR A 9 22.11 1.37 -0.74
CA THR A 9 20.75 1.90 -1.00
C THR A 9 20.22 2.86 0.06
N GLN A 10 20.81 4.04 0.18
CA GLN A 10 20.18 5.15 0.89
C GLN A 10 19.71 6.12 -0.19
N GLY A 11 18.40 6.25 -0.36
CA GLY A 11 17.83 7.29 -1.19
C GLY A 11 18.38 8.64 -0.74
N LYS A 12 19.26 9.24 -1.55
CA LYS A 12 19.88 10.54 -1.28
C LYS A 12 18.92 11.70 -1.55
N THR A 13 17.76 11.40 -2.14
CA THR A 13 16.78 12.40 -2.58
C THR A 13 15.42 12.22 -1.92
N LEU A 14 14.67 13.33 -1.83
CA LEU A 14 13.28 13.33 -1.35
C LEU A 14 12.39 12.41 -2.21
N ASP A 15 12.69 12.28 -3.49
CA ASP A 15 11.93 11.45 -4.44
C ASP A 15 12.10 9.96 -4.10
N GLU A 16 13.34 9.49 -3.88
CA GLU A 16 13.58 8.11 -3.45
C GLU A 16 12.95 7.80 -2.08
N ALA A 17 12.99 8.76 -1.15
CA ALA A 17 12.33 8.59 0.14
C ALA A 17 10.80 8.48 0.01
N ARG A 18 10.19 9.20 -0.95
CA ARG A 18 8.76 9.11 -1.25
C ARG A 18 8.41 7.78 -1.90
N ASP A 19 9.21 7.34 -2.87
CA ASP A 19 8.99 6.07 -3.56
C ASP A 19 9.12 4.89 -2.60
N ASN A 20 10.17 4.87 -1.78
CA ASN A 20 10.35 3.86 -0.73
C ASN A 20 9.18 3.83 0.27
N LEU A 21 8.65 4.99 0.66
CA LEU A 21 7.50 5.06 1.56
C LEU A 21 6.23 4.53 0.88
N CYS A 22 6.00 4.87 -0.38
CA CYS A 22 4.87 4.36 -1.16
C CYS A 22 4.93 2.84 -1.30
N GLU A 23 6.10 2.28 -1.60
CA GLU A 23 6.31 0.83 -1.67
C GLU A 23 6.03 0.17 -0.32
N ALA A 24 6.57 0.70 0.77
CA ALA A 24 6.33 0.16 2.12
C ALA A 24 4.84 0.17 2.50
N ILE A 25 4.12 1.25 2.17
CA ILE A 25 2.68 1.34 2.38
C ILE A 25 1.94 0.30 1.53
N ALA A 26 2.29 0.14 0.25
CA ALA A 26 1.67 -0.83 -0.64
C ALA A 26 1.89 -2.27 -0.16
N LEU A 27 3.08 -2.59 0.33
CA LEU A 27 3.42 -3.91 0.91
C LEU A 27 2.57 -4.27 2.13
N ILE A 28 2.01 -3.29 2.84
CA ILE A 28 1.13 -3.51 3.98
C ILE A 28 -0.34 -3.53 3.54
N LEU A 29 -0.77 -2.55 2.75
CA LEU A 29 -2.17 -2.38 2.40
C LEU A 29 -2.68 -3.46 1.43
N LEU A 30 -1.88 -3.86 0.44
CA LEU A 30 -2.32 -4.83 -0.56
C LEU A 30 -2.58 -6.22 0.05
N PRO A 31 -1.68 -6.79 0.87
CA PRO A 31 -1.97 -8.07 1.52
C PRO A 31 -3.14 -7.99 2.50
N ASN A 32 -3.24 -6.89 3.27
CA ASN A 32 -4.37 -6.70 4.18
C ASN A 32 -5.71 -6.63 3.45
N ARG A 33 -5.74 -5.99 2.28
CA ARG A 33 -6.91 -5.97 1.40
C ARG A 33 -7.25 -7.37 0.89
N GLU A 34 -6.26 -8.11 0.41
CA GLU A 34 -6.46 -9.48 -0.08
C GLU A 34 -6.99 -10.42 1.02
N ILE A 35 -6.43 -10.35 2.23
CA ILE A 35 -6.91 -11.12 3.40
C ILE A 35 -8.35 -10.74 3.73
N THR A 36 -8.66 -9.43 3.73
CA THR A 36 -10.00 -8.94 3.99
C THR A 36 -10.99 -9.46 2.94
N GLU A 37 -10.65 -9.34 1.66
CA GLU A 37 -11.49 -9.81 0.55
C GLU A 37 -11.73 -11.33 0.64
N LYS A 38 -10.68 -12.13 0.89
CA LYS A 38 -10.82 -13.57 1.16
C LYS A 38 -11.71 -13.86 2.36
N GLY A 39 -11.59 -13.07 3.43
CA GLY A 39 -12.43 -13.17 4.61
C GLY A 39 -13.90 -12.77 4.38
N LEU A 40 -14.20 -12.05 3.29
CA LEU A 40 -15.55 -11.71 2.87
C LEU A 40 -16.12 -12.70 1.84
N GLN A 41 -15.30 -13.53 1.20
CA GLN A 41 -15.77 -14.56 0.28
C GLN A 41 -16.74 -15.52 0.99
N ASN A 42 -17.82 -15.89 0.29
CA ASN A 42 -18.86 -16.81 0.77
C ASN A 42 -19.61 -16.35 2.03
N LYS A 43 -19.52 -15.07 2.40
CA LYS A 43 -20.40 -14.47 3.41
C LYS A 43 -21.62 -13.85 2.73
N GLU A 44 -22.78 -14.02 3.36
CA GLU A 44 -23.99 -13.30 2.96
C GLU A 44 -23.91 -11.88 3.48
N PHE A 45 -24.19 -10.90 2.61
CA PHE A 45 -24.22 -9.48 2.96
C PHE A 45 -25.59 -8.89 2.63
N ILE A 46 -26.13 -8.10 3.54
CA ILE A 46 -27.31 -7.27 3.28
C ILE A 46 -26.80 -5.97 2.67
N ARG A 47 -27.26 -5.64 1.46
CA ARG A 47 -26.99 -4.35 0.80
C ARG A 47 -28.30 -3.56 0.76
N GLU A 48 -28.33 -2.43 1.46
CA GLU A 48 -29.49 -1.55 1.50
C GLU A 48 -29.20 -0.23 0.75
N GLU A 49 -30.24 0.33 0.12
CA GLU A 49 -30.14 1.61 -0.56
C GLU A 49 -30.11 2.75 0.46
N ILE A 50 -29.05 3.56 0.44
CA ILE A 50 -28.97 4.78 1.28
C ILE A 50 -29.49 5.95 0.45
N LYS A 51 -30.64 6.50 0.84
CA LYS A 51 -31.18 7.74 0.27
C LYS A 51 -30.62 8.93 1.02
N VAL A 52 -29.91 9.80 0.31
CA VAL A 52 -29.43 11.08 0.83
C VAL A 52 -30.32 12.16 0.23
N GLU A 53 -31.09 12.85 1.08
CA GLU A 53 -31.80 14.06 0.68
C GLU A 53 -30.80 15.23 0.70
N ILE A 54 -30.74 15.97 -0.42
CA ILE A 54 -29.94 17.21 -0.57
C ILE A 54 -30.85 18.41 -0.28
#